data_AF-H9W3L2-F1
#
_entry.id   AF-H9W3L2-F1
#
_cell.length_a   1.000
_cell.length_b   1.000
_cell.length_c   1.000
_cell.angle_alpha   90.00
_cell.angle_beta   90.00
_cell.angle_gamma   90.00
#
_symmetry.space_group_name_H-M   'P 1'
#
loop_
_entity.id
_entity.type
_entity.pdbx_description
1 polymer ?
#
loop_
_entity_poly.entity_id
_entity_poly.type
_entity_poly.pdbx_seq_one_letter_code
_entity_poly.pdbx_strand_id
1 'polypeptide(L)' 'SACTWVGVTCNSNKDRIWEVRLPGVGLFGPIPPGTLGRLTELRVLSLRSNLLTGSLPS' A
#
# COMPACT_ATOMS: atom_id res chain seq x y z
N SER A 1 -0.68 -15.72 1.85
CA SER A 1 -1.46 -14.50 2.19
C SER A 1 -0.59 -13.28 1.92
N ALA A 2 -1.15 -12.14 1.52
CA ALA A 2 -0.39 -10.89 1.34
C ALA A 2 0.22 -10.37 2.65
N CYS A 3 -0.26 -10.85 3.81
CA CYS A 3 0.25 -10.50 5.14
C CYS A 3 1.70 -10.91 5.41
N THR A 4 2.33 -11.68 4.52
CA THR A 4 3.75 -12.05 4.64
C THR A 4 4.66 -11.19 3.77
N TRP A 5 4.11 -10.24 3.02
CA TRP A 5 4.89 -9.35 2.18
C TRP A 5 5.61 -8.30 3.02
N VAL A 6 6.83 -7.94 2.60
CA VAL A 6 7.59 -6.87 3.24
C VAL A 6 6.80 -5.56 3.17
N GLY A 7 6.73 -4.85 4.29
CA GLY A 7 6.02 -3.58 4.38
C GLY A 7 4.49 -3.71 4.41
N VAL A 8 3.94 -4.92 4.47
CA VAL A 8 2.49 -5.14 4.65
C VAL A 8 2.23 -5.66 6.05
N THR A 9 1.30 -5.01 6.74
CA THR A 9 0.77 -5.49 8.01
C THR A 9 -0.72 -5.76 7.86
N CYS A 10 -1.18 -6.90 8.37
CA CYS A 10 -2.60 -7.26 8.41
C CYS A 10 -3.20 -7.06 9.80
N ASN A 11 -4.53 -6.92 9.83
CA ASN A 11 -5.30 -6.78 11.05
C ASN A 11 -5.11 -8.02 11.97
N SER A 12 -5.69 -8.00 13.17
CA SER A 12 -5.55 -9.10 14.15
C SER A 12 -5.99 -10.47 13.62
N ASN A 13 -6.99 -10.49 12.73
CA ASN A 13 -7.52 -11.71 12.11
C ASN A 13 -6.66 -12.22 10.93
N LYS A 14 -5.66 -11.44 10.50
CA LYS A 14 -4.76 -11.74 9.37
C LYS A 14 -5.46 -11.96 8.03
N ASP A 15 -6.65 -11.40 7.85
CA ASP A 15 -7.47 -11.55 6.65
C ASP A 15 -7.53 -10.26 5.81
N ARG A 16 -7.28 -9.09 6.42
CA ARG A 16 -7.27 -7.79 5.74
C ARG A 16 -5.98 -7.04 6.00
N ILE A 17 -5.50 -6.34 4.97
CA ILE A 17 -4.37 -5.42 5.06
C ILE A 17 -4.86 -4.15 5.76
N TRP A 18 -4.21 -3.78 6.87
CA TRP A 18 -4.50 -2.53 7.58
C TRP A 18 -3.40 -1.48 7.38
N GLU A 19 -2.18 -1.91 7.03
CA GLU A 19 -1.04 -1.01 6.84
C GLU A 19 -0.16 -1.46 5.68
N VAL A 20 0.24 -0.49 4.86
CA VAL A 20 1.26 -0.62 3.81
C VAL A 20 2.32 0.47 3.99
N ARG A 21 3.55 0.08 4.30
CA ARG A 21 4.71 0.98 4.45
C ARG A 21 5.85 0.51 3.58
N LEU A 22 6.07 1.21 2.48
CA LEU A 22 7.12 0.94 1.49
C LEU A 22 7.95 2.21 1.23
N PRO A 23 8.60 2.79 2.25
CA PRO A 23 9.39 4.00 2.06
C PRO A 23 10.67 3.70 1.27
N GLY A 24 10.96 4.49 0.23
CA GLY A 24 12.27 4.45 -0.42
C GLY A 24 12.64 3.15 -1.14
N VAL A 25 11.66 2.34 -1.54
CA VAL A 25 11.91 1.04 -2.20
C VAL A 25 12.08 1.15 -3.72
N GLY A 26 12.10 2.37 -4.25
CA GLY A 26 12.30 2.62 -5.68
C GLY A 26 11.04 2.46 -6.53
N LEU A 27 9.83 2.57 -5.94
CA LEU A 27 8.61 2.63 -6.74
C LEU A 27 8.64 3.87 -7.64
N PHE A 28 8.24 3.71 -8.90
CA PHE A 28 8.25 4.80 -9.87
C PHE A 28 7.01 4.78 -10.76
N GLY A 29 6.64 5.94 -11.29
CA GLY A 29 5.46 6.10 -12.15
C GLY A 29 4.14 6.23 -11.38
N PRO A 30 3.00 6.21 -12.09
CA PRO A 30 1.70 6.38 -11.47
C PRO A 30 1.25 5.13 -10.71
N ILE A 31 0.46 5.34 -9.65
CA ILE A 31 -0.21 4.24 -8.95
C ILE A 31 -1.38 3.77 -9.81
N PRO A 32 -1.47 2.46 -10.16
CA PRO A 32 -2.54 1.98 -11.03
C PRO A 32 -3.94 2.18 -10.40
N PRO A 33 -4.97 2.54 -11.19
CA PRO A 33 -6.34 2.70 -10.67
C PRO A 33 -6.89 1.38 -10.12
N GLY A 34 -7.81 1.46 -9.16
CA GLY A 34 -8.44 0.28 -8.56
C GLY A 34 -7.50 -0.62 -7.75
N THR A 35 -6.32 -0.12 -7.36
CA THR A 35 -5.37 -0.84 -6.49
C THR A 35 -5.63 -0.53 -5.02
N LEU A 36 -5.41 0.72 -4.60
CA LEU A 36 -5.55 1.16 -3.21
C LEU A 36 -7.00 1.04 -2.70
N GLY A 37 -8.00 1.33 -3.54
CA GLY A 37 -9.42 1.21 -3.19
C GLY A 37 -9.88 -0.22 -2.85
N ARG A 38 -9.12 -1.26 -3.22
CA ARG A 38 -9.40 -2.66 -2.84
C ARG A 38 -8.97 -2.99 -1.41
N LEU A 39 -8.15 -2.15 -0.80
CA LEU A 39 -7.67 -2.32 0.56
C LEU A 39 -8.66 -1.70 1.55
N THR A 40 -9.82 -2.35 1.70
CA THR A 40 -11.00 -1.79 2.40
C THR A 40 -10.79 -1.49 3.89
N GLU A 41 -9.76 -2.06 4.52
CA GLU A 41 -9.40 -1.77 5.93
C GLU A 41 -8.08 -1.01 6.06
N LEU A 42 -7.53 -0.48 4.97
CA LEU A 42 -6.26 0.24 5.01
C LEU A 42 -6.42 1.51 5.84
N ARG A 43 -5.62 1.62 6.90
CA ARG A 43 -5.55 2.78 7.80
C ARG A 43 -4.27 3.57 7.63
N VAL A 44 -3.18 2.89 7.26
CA VAL A 44 -1.86 3.49 7.13
C VAL A 44 -1.29 3.18 5.76
N LEU A 45 -1.05 4.23 4.97
CA LEU A 45 -0.33 4.14 3.69
C LEU A 45 0.89 5.07 3.74
N SER A 46 2.09 4.50 3.64
CA SER A 46 3.34 5.26 3.53
C SER A 46 4.11 4.81 2.31
N LEU A 47 4.03 5.60 1.24
CA LEU A 47 4.82 5.43 0.02
C LEU A 47 5.90 6.51 -0.14
N ARG A 48 6.30 7.17 0.96
CA ARG A 48 7.24 8.30 0.96
C ARG A 48 8.60 7.92 0.35
N SER A 49 9.32 8.93 -0.14
CA SER A 49 10.68 8.76 -0.69
C SER A 49 10.75 7.81 -1.90
N ASN A 50 9.64 7.65 -2.63
CA ASN A 50 9.61 6.96 -3.93
C ASN A 50 9.48 8.00 -5.06
N LEU A 51 9.61 7.55 -6.31
CA LEU A 51 9.48 8.36 -7.52
C LEU A 51 8.08 8.22 -8.16
N LEU A 52 7.06 8.15 -7.31
CA LEU A 52 5.66 8.04 -7.76
C LEU A 52 5.20 9.35 -8.38
N THR A 53 4.41 9.26 -9.45
CA THR A 53 3.88 10.40 -10.20
C THR A 53 2.35 10.36 -10.28
N GLY A 54 1.74 11.46 -10.70
CA GLY A 54 0.28 11.58 -10.78
C GLY A 54 -0.40 11.73 -9.41
N SER A 55 -1.72 11.54 -9.40
CA SER A 55 -2.55 11.62 -8.19
C SER A 55 -2.73 10.26 -7.53
N LEU A 56 -3.11 10.26 -6.25
CA LEU A 56 -3.61 9.05 -5.61
C LEU A 56 -4.89 8.60 -6.33
N PRO A 57 -5.00 7.31 -6.75
CA PRO A 57 -6.19 6.79 -7.37
C PRO A 57 -7.32 6.62 -6.35
N SER A 58 -8.56 6.85 -6.80
CA SER A 58 -9.79 6.53 -6.07
C SER A 58 -10.07 5.03 -6.05
#